data_AF-A0A379W4R5-F1
#
_entry.id   AF-A0A379W4R5-F1
#
_cell.length_a   1.000
_cell.length_b   1.000
_cell.length_c   1.000
_cell.angle_alpha   90.00
_cell.angle_beta   90.00
_cell.angle_gamma   90.00
#
_symmetry.space_group_name_H-M   'P 1'
#
loop_
_entity.id
_entity.type
_entity.pdbx_description
1 polymer ?
#
loop_
_entity_poly.entity_id
_entity_poly.type
_entity_poly.pdbx_seq_one_letter_code
_entity_poly.pdbx_strand_id
1 'polypeptide(L)'
;MTSISTLGAIAALVVAIVLILRKVSPAYGMMAGALVGGLIGGADLLQTVSLMVSGAQGIVNAVLRILAAGVLAGVLIESGRRIRLLRRLSAKWGKPGHYWH
;
A
#
# COMPACT_ATOMS: atom_id res chain seq x y z
N MET A 1 19.10 18.48 12.14
CA MET A 1 18.51 17.27 11.54
C MET A 1 19.07 16.09 12.32
N THR A 2 18.24 15.35 13.05
CA THR A 2 18.68 14.13 13.73
C THR A 2 18.75 13.01 12.70
N SER A 3 19.95 12.64 12.31
CA SER A 3 20.19 11.55 11.38
C SER A 3 19.96 10.22 12.10
N ILE A 4 19.07 9.39 11.56
CA ILE A 4 18.91 8.01 12.01
C ILE A 4 20.23 7.28 11.69
N SER A 5 20.83 6.63 12.67
CA SER A 5 22.03 5.81 12.44
C SER A 5 21.74 4.70 11.43
N THR A 6 22.69 4.44 10.53
CA THR A 6 22.61 3.33 9.56
C THR A 6 22.35 1.98 10.23
N LEU A 7 22.85 1.78 11.44
CA LEU A 7 22.56 0.60 12.28
C LEU A 7 21.07 0.49 12.63
N GLY A 8 20.43 1.60 12.99
CA GLY A 8 19.00 1.66 13.29
C GLY A 8 18.14 1.34 12.07
N ALA A 9 18.54 1.83 10.89
CA ALA A 9 17.83 1.54 9.63
C ALA A 9 17.93 0.06 9.23
N ILE A 10 19.11 -0.56 9.39
CA ILE A 10 19.29 -2.00 9.13
C ILE A 10 18.45 -2.83 10.12
N ALA A 11 18.44 -2.46 11.41
CA ALA A 11 17.61 -3.12 12.41
C ALA A 11 16.10 -2.99 12.08
N ALA A 12 15.65 -1.82 11.63
CA ALA A 12 14.28 -1.58 11.18
C ALA A 12 13.87 -2.56 10.07
N LEU A 13 14.74 -2.72 9.08
CA LEU A 13 14.53 -3.58 7.92
C LEU A 13 14.45 -5.05 8.33
N VAL A 14 15.37 -5.53 9.17
CA VAL A 14 15.38 -6.90 9.66
C VAL A 14 14.10 -7.21 10.44
N VAL A 15 13.72 -6.32 11.37
CA VAL A 15 12.50 -6.50 12.18
C VAL A 15 11.25 -6.52 11.29
N ALA A 16 11.14 -5.60 10.33
CA ALA A 16 10.00 -5.56 9.42
C ALA A 16 9.87 -6.84 8.57
N ILE A 17 10.99 -7.32 8.01
CA ILE A 17 11.00 -8.55 7.19
C ILE A 17 10.64 -9.77 8.04
N VAL A 18 11.25 -9.91 9.23
CA VAL A 18 10.96 -11.05 10.13
C VAL A 18 9.48 -11.09 10.52
N LEU A 19 8.87 -9.93 10.80
CA LEU A 19 7.44 -9.85 11.11
C LEU A 19 6.56 -10.23 9.92
N ILE A 20 6.89 -9.79 8.71
CA ILE A 20 6.18 -10.19 7.48
C ILE A 20 6.26 -11.71 7.28
N LEU A 21 7.45 -12.30 7.46
CA LEU A 21 7.64 -13.76 7.33
C LEU A 21 6.88 -14.55 8.41
N ARG A 22 6.62 -13.94 9.58
CA ARG A 22 5.81 -14.51 10.67
C ARG A 22 4.29 -14.41 10.45
N LYS A 23 3.83 -14.11 9.22
CA LYS A 23 2.41 -13.91 8.86
C LYS A 23 1.74 -12.71 9.53
N VAL A 24 2.49 -11.76 10.05
CA VAL A 24 1.92 -10.47 10.47
C VAL A 24 1.58 -9.66 9.21
N SER A 25 0.51 -8.86 9.25
CA SER A 25 0.18 -8.00 8.12
C SER A 25 1.37 -7.08 7.80
N PRO A 26 1.70 -6.84 6.52
CA PRO A 26 2.84 -6.00 6.15
C PRO A 26 2.78 -4.59 6.75
N ALA A 27 1.58 -4.03 6.91
CA ALA A 27 1.40 -2.72 7.54
C ALA A 27 1.90 -2.71 8.99
N TYR A 28 1.53 -3.69 9.80
CA TYR A 28 1.99 -3.77 11.20
C TYR A 28 3.50 -4.07 11.28
N GLY A 29 4.02 -4.93 10.41
CA GLY A 29 5.45 -5.21 10.33
C GLY A 29 6.28 -3.96 10.01
N MET A 30 5.83 -3.15 9.05
CA MET A 30 6.50 -1.89 8.70
C MET A 30 6.41 -0.84 9.81
N MET A 31 5.25 -0.70 10.46
CA MET A 31 5.09 0.25 11.58
C MET A 31 5.98 -0.12 12.77
N ALA A 32 5.99 -1.39 13.16
CA ALA A 32 6.82 -1.88 14.26
C ALA A 32 8.33 -1.76 13.93
N GLY A 33 8.73 -2.13 12.72
CA GLY A 33 10.11 -1.97 12.26
C GLY A 33 10.58 -0.51 12.27
N ALA A 34 9.74 0.42 11.79
CA ALA A 34 10.07 1.85 11.79
C ALA A 34 10.19 2.43 13.21
N LEU A 35 9.31 2.03 14.14
CA LEU A 35 9.39 2.43 15.55
C LEU A 35 10.65 1.91 16.22
N VAL A 36 10.92 0.60 16.10
CA VAL A 36 12.11 -0.03 16.69
C VAL A 36 13.40 0.53 16.07
N GLY A 37 13.41 0.74 14.75
CA GLY A 37 14.54 1.30 14.02
C GLY A 37 14.84 2.76 14.35
N GLY A 38 13.80 3.58 14.60
CA GLY A 38 13.97 4.97 15.03
C GLY A 38 14.56 5.07 16.42
N LEU A 39 14.05 4.27 17.36
CA LEU A 39 14.56 4.22 18.74
C LEU A 39 16.01 3.70 18.81
N ILE A 40 16.30 2.57 18.14
CA ILE A 40 17.68 2.03 18.08
C ILE A 40 18.61 2.97 17.30
N GLY A 41 18.07 3.69 16.31
CA GLY A 41 18.79 4.66 15.50
C GLY A 41 19.14 5.96 16.22
N GLY A 42 18.78 6.11 17.50
CA GLY A 42 19.10 7.27 18.34
C GLY A 42 18.09 8.42 18.27
N ALA A 43 16.91 8.20 17.68
CA ALA A 43 15.83 9.18 17.69
C ALA A 43 14.90 8.93 18.89
N ASP A 44 14.44 10.01 19.53
CA ASP A 44 13.42 9.91 20.58
C ASP A 44 12.09 9.42 20.00
N LEU A 45 11.16 8.95 20.83
CA LEU A 45 9.86 8.43 20.41
C LEU A 45 9.06 9.49 19.63
N LEU A 46 9.03 10.73 20.13
CA LEU A 46 8.34 11.84 19.46
C LEU A 46 8.98 12.18 18.11
N GLN A 47 10.32 12.14 18.03
CA GLN A 47 11.04 12.38 16.78
C GLN A 47 10.80 11.25 15.79
N THR A 48 10.83 10.00 16.24
CA THR A 48 10.56 8.82 15.41
C THR A 48 9.17 8.89 14.81
N VAL A 49 8.15 9.18 15.61
CA VAL A 49 6.78 9.34 15.12
C VAL A 49 6.66 10.54 14.18
N SER A 50 7.31 11.66 14.49
CA SER A 50 7.34 12.84 13.60
C SER A 50 7.97 12.52 12.24
N LEU A 51 9.06 11.75 12.20
CA LEU A 51 9.71 11.27 10.99
C LEU A 51 8.83 10.29 10.20
N MET A 52 8.09 9.42 10.89
CA MET A 52 7.12 8.53 10.24
C MET A 52 5.98 9.33 9.59
N VAL A 53 5.47 10.35 10.27
CA VAL A 53 4.41 11.23 9.73
C VAL A 53 4.92 12.03 8.54
N SER A 54 6.12 12.63 8.63
CA SER A 54 6.68 13.41 7.52
C SER A 54 7.00 12.52 6.32
N GLY A 55 7.51 11.30 6.55
CA GLY A 55 7.71 10.30 5.49
C GLY A 55 6.41 9.87 4.82
N ALA A 56 5.34 9.70 5.59
CA ALA A 56 4.02 9.35 5.06
C ALA A 56 3.39 10.48 4.23
N GLN A 57 3.59 11.76 4.61
CA GLN A 57 3.04 12.91 3.90
C GLN A 57 3.39 12.90 2.39
N GLY A 58 4.59 12.45 2.03
CA GLY A 58 5.04 12.37 0.63
C GLY A 58 4.20 11.43 -0.25
N ILE A 59 3.52 10.45 0.33
CA ILE A 59 2.73 9.44 -0.41
C ILE A 59 1.22 9.60 -0.25
N VAL A 60 0.74 10.46 0.66
CA VAL A 60 -0.71 10.62 0.95
C VAL A 60 -1.52 10.88 -0.32
N ASN A 61 -1.06 11.76 -1.22
CA ASN A 61 -1.79 12.06 -2.46
C ASN A 61 -1.91 10.84 -3.39
N ALA A 62 -0.86 10.02 -3.47
CA ALA A 62 -0.92 8.77 -4.24
C ALA A 62 -1.89 7.77 -3.61
N VAL A 63 -1.88 7.64 -2.27
CA VAL A 63 -2.80 6.77 -1.54
C VAL A 63 -4.25 7.20 -1.76
N LEU A 64 -4.56 8.49 -1.66
CA LEU A 64 -5.91 9.00 -1.91
C LEU A 64 -6.40 8.67 -3.33
N ARG A 65 -5.52 8.75 -4.34
CA ARG A 65 -5.85 8.36 -5.71
C ARG A 65 -6.11 6.86 -5.85
N ILE A 66 -5.30 6.03 -5.20
CA ILE A 66 -5.49 4.57 -5.20
C ILE A 66 -6.81 4.21 -4.50
N LEU A 67 -7.13 4.85 -3.36
CA LEU A 67 -8.38 4.66 -2.64
C LEU A 67 -9.59 5.08 -3.49
N ALA A 68 -9.54 6.26 -4.12
CA ALA A 68 -10.61 6.73 -4.99
C ALA A 68 -10.83 5.78 -6.18
N ALA A 69 -9.76 5.32 -6.83
CA ALA A 69 -9.84 4.34 -7.90
C ALA A 69 -10.41 2.99 -7.41
N GLY A 70 -9.99 2.54 -6.23
CA GLY A 70 -10.49 1.31 -5.61
C GLY A 70 -11.99 1.37 -5.28
N VAL A 71 -12.47 2.48 -4.73
CA VAL A 71 -13.89 2.71 -4.46
C VAL A 71 -14.69 2.74 -5.76
N LEU A 72 -14.21 3.43 -6.79
CA LEU A 72 -14.84 3.44 -8.12
C LEU A 72 -14.91 2.04 -8.73
N ALA A 73 -13.84 1.25 -8.62
CA ALA A 73 -13.80 -0.13 -9.08
C ALA A 73 -14.81 -1.01 -8.34
N GLY A 74 -14.91 -0.87 -7.01
CA GLY A 74 -15.92 -1.55 -6.19
C GLY A 74 -17.35 -1.27 -6.65
N VAL A 75 -17.69 0.01 -6.86
CA VAL A 75 -19.03 0.42 -7.32
C VAL A 75 -19.35 -0.08 -8.74
N LEU A 76 -18.34 -0.17 -9.61
CA LEU A 76 -18.51 -0.72 -10.97
C LEU A 76 -18.78 -2.23 -10.96
N ILE A 77 -18.17 -2.97 -10.04
CA ILE A 77 -18.39 -4.40 -9.84
C ILE A 77 -19.81 -4.64 -9.30
N GLU A 78 -20.19 -3.90 -8.26
CA GLU A 78 -21.49 -4.07 -7.58
C GLU A 78 -22.68 -3.68 -8.47
N SER A 79 -22.56 -2.61 -9.26
CA SER A 79 -23.70 -2.09 -10.03
C SER A 79 -24.09 -2.90 -11.28
N GLY A 80 -23.43 -4.04 -11.55
CA GLY A 80 -23.66 -4.86 -12.75
C GLY A 80 -23.39 -4.13 -14.08
N ARG A 81 -22.96 -2.86 -14.04
CA ARG A 81 -22.62 -2.05 -15.22
C ARG A 81 -21.40 -2.61 -15.94
N ARG A 82 -20.51 -3.28 -15.23
CA ARG A 82 -19.31 -3.93 -15.80
C ARG A 82 -19.67 -4.88 -16.94
N ILE A 83 -20.66 -5.76 -16.75
CA ILE A 83 -21.07 -6.75 -17.76
C ILE A 83 -21.73 -6.08 -18.96
N ARG A 84 -22.55 -5.04 -18.74
CA ARG A 84 -23.18 -4.28 -19.83
C ARG A 84 -22.14 -3.50 -20.65
N LEU A 85 -21.12 -2.94 -19.99
CA LEU A 85 -20.01 -2.26 -20.65
C LEU A 85 -19.17 -3.25 -21.47
N LEU A 86 -18.80 -4.40 -20.89
CA LEU A 86 -18.09 -5.48 -21.58
C LEU A 86 -18.84 -5.96 -22.83
N ARG A 87 -20.15 -6.22 -22.70
CA ARG A 87 -20.98 -6.60 -23.86
C ARG A 87 -21.00 -5.52 -24.94
N ARG A 88 -21.12 -4.24 -24.58
CA ARG A 88 -21.07 -3.15 -25.56
C ARG A 88 -19.70 -3.00 -26.22
N LEU A 89 -18.61 -3.15 -25.47
CA LEU A 89 -17.25 -3.11 -26.02
C LEU A 89 -17.00 -4.29 -26.96
N SER A 90 -17.36 -5.52 -26.55
CA SER A 90 -17.27 -6.70 -27.39
C SER A 90 -18.16 -6.61 -28.62
N ALA A 91 -19.34 -6.00 -28.56
CA ALA A 91 -20.20 -5.82 -29.73
C ALA A 91 -19.64 -4.77 -30.71
N LYS A 92 -18.94 -3.75 -30.21
CA LYS A 92 -18.40 -2.66 -31.03
C LYS A 92 -17.04 -2.99 -31.65
N TRP A 93 -16.24 -3.83 -30.98
CA TRP A 93 -14.86 -4.13 -31.35
C TRP A 93 -14.55 -5.62 -31.54
N GLY A 94 -15.39 -6.52 -31.02
CA GLY A 94 -15.23 -7.96 -31.19
C GLY A 94 -16.08 -8.45 -32.36
N LYS A 95 -15.42 -9.00 -33.39
CA LYS A 95 -16.13 -9.84 -34.37
C LYS A 95 -16.69 -11.08 -33.65
N PRO A 96 -17.87 -11.60 -34.05
CA PRO A 96 -18.48 -12.76 -33.41
C PRO A 96 -17.67 -14.02 -33.75
N GLY A 97 -16.72 -14.36 -32.88
CA GLY A 97 -15.93 -15.59 -32.92
C GLY A 97 -16.37 -16.53 -31.81
N HIS A 98 -17.46 -17.24 -32.06
CA HIS A 98 -17.71 -18.65 -31.73
C HIS A 98 -16.89 -19.28 -30.58
N TYR A 99 -17.25 -19.00 -29.32
CA TYR A 99 -16.96 -19.91 -28.19
C TYR A 99 -18.13 -19.84 -27.21
N TRP A 100 -18.36 -20.93 -26.48
CA TRP A 100 -19.51 -21.28 -25.62
C TRP A 100 -20.62 -22.08 -26.33
N HIS A 101 -20.31 -23.34 -26.61
CA HIS A 101 -21.21 -24.44 -26.25
C HIS A 101 -20.77 -24.98 -24.88
#